data_AF-A0A0B6Z300-F1
#
_entry.id   AF-A0A0B6Z300-F1
#
_cell.length_a   1.000
_cell.length_b   1.000
_cell.length_c   1.000
_cell.angle_alpha   90.00
_cell.angle_beta   90.00
_cell.angle_gamma   90.00
#
_symmetry.space_group_name_H-M   'P 1'
#
loop_
_entity.id
_entity.type
_entity.pdbx_description
1 polymer ?
#
loop_
_entity_poly.entity_id
_entity_poly.type
_entity_poly.pdbx_seq_one_letter_code
_entity_poly.pdbx_strand_id
1 'polypeptide(L)'
;GLLPGLAAGLLFCYDPPLEVGRDGRPRKHYIVRHGKTFLQTFTTLLQEVPVQPSEWHRSALIPQSWNSFMERLFLSMLESRRAELELQEKHGQTSVLEMEKSLAWLVVRDSILEVIKLSSMGSPA
;
A
#
# COMPACT_ATOMS: atom_id res chain seq x y z
N GLY A 1 -19.43 -5.83 5.53
CA GLY A 1 -18.30 -6.66 5.12
C GLY A 1 -17.20 -5.79 4.58
N LEU A 2 -15.97 -6.31 4.54
CA LEU A 2 -14.86 -5.66 3.85
C LEU A 2 -15.08 -5.82 2.33
N LEU A 3 -14.63 -4.87 1.51
CA LEU A 3 -14.62 -5.09 0.07
C LEU A 3 -13.70 -6.29 -0.24
N PRO A 4 -14.12 -7.31 -1.00
CA PRO A 4 -13.35 -8.54 -1.19
C PRO A 4 -11.90 -8.31 -1.66
N GLY A 5 -11.66 -7.31 -2.53
CA GLY A 5 -10.32 -6.96 -2.98
C GLY A 5 -9.43 -6.33 -1.89
N LEU A 6 -9.99 -5.52 -0.99
CA LEU A 6 -9.26 -4.93 0.14
C LEU A 6 -9.06 -5.94 1.27
N ALA A 7 -10.04 -6.83 1.49
CA ALA A 7 -9.90 -7.97 2.40
C ALA A 7 -8.76 -8.89 1.95
N ALA A 8 -8.62 -9.14 0.64
CA ALA A 8 -7.52 -9.92 0.09
C ALA A 8 -6.17 -9.22 0.31
N GLY A 9 -6.08 -7.92 0.04
CA GLY A 9 -4.87 -7.13 0.31
C GLY A 9 -4.46 -7.15 1.78
N LEU A 10 -5.42 -7.02 2.70
CA LEU A 10 -5.18 -7.14 4.14
C LEU A 10 -4.76 -8.56 4.52
N LEU A 11 -5.43 -9.61 4.05
CA LEU A 11 -5.07 -11.00 4.35
C LEU A 11 -3.59 -11.30 4.05
N PHE A 12 -3.05 -10.72 2.98
CA PHE A 12 -1.67 -11.00 2.59
C PHE A 12 -0.61 -10.07 3.17
N CYS A 13 -1.00 -8.88 3.64
CA CYS A 13 -0.07 -7.85 4.13
C CYS A 13 -0.32 -7.43 5.59
N TYR A 14 -1.31 -8.02 6.27
CA TYR A 14 -1.69 -7.62 7.62
C TYR A 14 -0.67 -8.09 8.65
N ASP A 15 0.00 -7.11 9.25
CA ASP A 15 0.84 -7.27 10.43
C ASP A 15 0.28 -6.39 11.56
N PRO A 16 -0.44 -6.96 12.55
CA PRO A 16 -0.99 -6.18 13.65
C PRO A 16 0.13 -5.64 14.56
N PRO A 17 0.04 -4.37 14.98
CA PRO A 17 1.02 -3.82 15.91
C PRO A 17 0.96 -4.53 17.26
N LEU A 18 2.12 -4.91 17.78
CA LEU A 18 2.27 -5.46 19.13
C LEU A 18 2.45 -4.33 20.14
N GLU A 19 1.50 -4.21 21.08
CA GLU A 19 1.61 -3.25 22.18
C GLU A 19 2.84 -3.56 23.06
N VAL A 20 3.67 -2.55 23.30
CA VAL A 20 4.88 -2.65 24.13
C VAL A 20 4.81 -1.68 25.32
N GLY A 21 5.47 -2.04 26.42
CA GLY A 21 5.60 -1.17 27.58
C GLY A 21 6.53 0.02 27.31
N ARG A 22 6.67 0.91 28.31
CA ARG A 22 7.60 2.06 28.26
C ARG A 22 9.07 1.64 28.08
N ASP A 23 9.40 0.40 28.44
CA ASP A 23 10.70 -0.24 28.27
C ASP A 23 10.91 -0.83 26.86
N GLY A 24 9.96 -0.64 25.95
CA GLY A 24 9.99 -1.17 24.59
C GLY A 24 9.80 -2.68 24.50
N ARG A 25 9.50 -3.36 25.62
CA ARG A 25 9.32 -4.81 25.67
C ARG A 25 7.83 -5.17 25.72
N PRO A 26 7.38 -6.15 24.94
CA PRO A 26 6.01 -6.61 24.99
C PRO A 26 5.75 -7.37 26.30
N ARG A 27 4.71 -6.96 27.03
CA ARG A 27 4.25 -7.66 28.23
C ARG A 27 3.45 -8.90 27.84
N LYS A 28 3.46 -9.92 28.69
CA LYS A 28 2.76 -11.20 28.43
C LYS A 28 1.28 -11.02 28.04
N HIS A 29 0.56 -10.09 28.67
CA HIS A 29 -0.84 -9.83 28.33
C HIS A 29 -1.03 -9.17 26.96
N TYR A 30 -0.10 -8.31 26.52
CA TYR A 30 -0.11 -7.73 25.18
C TYR A 30 0.10 -8.80 24.11
N ILE A 31 1.03 -9.73 24.35
CA ILE A 31 1.28 -10.87 23.45
C ILE A 31 0.03 -11.76 23.33
N VAL A 32 -0.60 -12.09 24.47
CA VAL A 32 -1.83 -12.91 24.48
C VAL A 32 -2.99 -12.22 23.77
N ARG A 33 -3.17 -10.91 23.99
CA ARG A 33 -4.21 -10.12 23.31
C ARG A 33 -3.95 -10.02 21.82
N HIS A 34 -2.71 -9.74 21.43
CA HIS A 34 -2.26 -9.65 20.05
C HIS A 34 -2.57 -10.93 19.28
N GLY A 35 -2.22 -12.11 19.82
CA GLY A 35 -2.54 -13.39 19.19
C GLY A 35 -4.04 -13.64 19.00
N LYS A 36 -4.88 -13.24 19.98
CA LYS A 36 -6.34 -13.35 19.87
C LYS A 36 -6.90 -12.41 18.80
N THR A 37 -6.45 -11.15 18.79
CA THR A 37 -6.84 -10.17 17.78
C THR A 37 -6.39 -10.61 16.38
N PHE A 38 -5.18 -11.14 16.24
CA PHE A 38 -4.68 -11.63 14.97
C PHE A 38 -5.50 -12.80 14.44
N LEU A 39 -5.80 -13.79 15.29
CA LEU A 39 -6.64 -14.94 14.90
C LEU A 39 -8.06 -14.53 14.53
N GLN A 40 -8.65 -13.60 15.28
CA GLN A 40 -9.98 -13.06 14.97
C GLN A 40 -10.00 -12.34 13.61
N THR A 41 -9.06 -11.42 13.39
CA THR A 41 -8.95 -10.70 12.11
C THR A 41 -8.67 -11.66 10.95
N PHE A 42 -7.78 -12.64 11.13
CA PHE A 42 -7.52 -13.68 10.12
C PHE A 42 -8.79 -14.47 9.76
N THR A 43 -9.57 -14.87 10.76
CA THR A 43 -10.83 -15.60 10.56
C THR A 43 -11.84 -14.76 9.77
N THR A 44 -11.98 -13.48 10.12
CA THR A 44 -12.84 -12.54 9.38
C THR A 44 -12.38 -12.37 7.94
N LEU A 45 -11.07 -12.24 7.70
CA LEU A 45 -10.52 -12.09 6.36
C LEU A 45 -10.74 -13.34 5.50
N LEU A 46 -10.60 -14.54 6.07
CA LEU A 46 -10.90 -15.79 5.36
C LEU A 46 -12.37 -15.92 4.93
N GLN A 47 -13.30 -15.38 5.72
CA GLN A 47 -14.73 -15.43 5.41
C GLN A 47 -15.12 -14.41 4.33
N GLU A 48 -14.42 -13.27 4.28
CA GLU A 48 -14.72 -12.15 3.38
C GLU A 48 -13.93 -12.21 2.04
N VAL A 49 -12.92 -13.07 1.95
CA VAL A 49 -12.09 -13.24 0.74
C VAL A 49 -12.50 -14.51 -0.02
N PRO A 50 -13.17 -14.39 -1.18
CA PRO A 50 -13.58 -15.54 -1.99
C PRO A 50 -12.40 -16.05 -2.83
N VAL A 51 -11.39 -16.62 -2.18
CA VAL A 51 -10.26 -17.27 -2.87
C VAL A 51 -10.44 -18.77 -2.78
N GLN A 52 -10.43 -19.46 -3.93
CA GLN A 52 -10.44 -20.92 -3.93
C GLN A 52 -9.13 -21.43 -3.31
N PRO A 53 -9.15 -22.47 -2.46
CA PRO A 53 -7.93 -23.01 -1.85
C PRO A 53 -6.82 -23.38 -2.85
N SER A 54 -7.20 -23.77 -4.07
CA SER A 54 -6.29 -24.04 -5.19
C SER A 54 -5.52 -22.81 -5.67
N GLU A 55 -6.02 -21.60 -5.44
CA GLU A 55 -5.42 -20.34 -5.88
C GLU A 55 -4.51 -19.70 -4.83
N TRP A 56 -4.44 -20.30 -3.63
CA TRP A 56 -3.68 -19.77 -2.49
C TRP A 56 -2.19 -19.57 -2.78
N HIS A 57 -1.60 -20.41 -3.63
CA HIS A 57 -0.21 -20.28 -4.06
C HIS A 57 0.01 -19.07 -4.98
N ARG A 58 -0.97 -18.72 -5.82
CA ARG A 58 -0.93 -17.48 -6.63
C ARG A 58 -1.04 -16.28 -5.71
N SER A 59 -1.98 -16.36 -4.78
CA SER A 59 -2.22 -15.42 -3.69
C SER A 59 -1.00 -15.14 -2.80
N ALA A 60 -0.18 -16.14 -2.44
CA ALA A 60 1.05 -15.92 -1.67
C ALA A 60 2.12 -15.13 -2.47
N LEU A 61 2.11 -15.23 -3.80
CA LEU A 61 2.98 -14.46 -4.68
C LEU A 61 2.41 -13.07 -5.00
N ILE A 62 1.11 -12.83 -4.80
CA ILE A 62 0.46 -11.54 -5.10
C ILE A 62 1.10 -10.38 -4.35
N PRO A 63 1.37 -10.41 -3.03
CA PRO A 63 2.00 -9.28 -2.32
C PRO A 63 3.38 -8.95 -2.83
N GLN A 64 4.20 -9.97 -3.07
CA GLN A 64 5.55 -9.79 -3.55
C GLN A 64 5.52 -9.24 -4.98
N SER A 65 4.68 -9.83 -5.84
CA SER A 65 4.48 -9.38 -7.22
C SER A 65 3.91 -7.96 -7.28
N TRP A 66 2.98 -7.63 -6.39
CA TRP A 66 2.36 -6.31 -6.23
C TRP A 66 3.38 -5.29 -5.74
N ASN A 67 4.15 -5.61 -4.71
CA ASN A 67 5.20 -4.74 -4.20
C ASN A 67 6.24 -4.43 -5.28
N SER A 68 6.76 -5.47 -5.96
CA SER A 68 7.71 -5.28 -7.06
C SER A 68 7.10 -4.51 -8.25
N PHE A 69 5.82 -4.69 -8.53
CA PHE A 69 5.12 -3.90 -9.56
C PHE A 69 4.99 -2.43 -9.15
N MET A 70 4.54 -2.15 -7.93
CA MET A 70 4.37 -0.80 -7.39
C MET A 70 5.69 -0.04 -7.29
N GLU A 71 6.77 -0.72 -6.91
CA GLU A 71 8.12 -0.15 -6.93
C GLU A 71 8.52 0.29 -8.34
N ARG A 72 8.38 -0.59 -9.34
CA ARG A 72 8.70 -0.26 -10.74
C ARG A 72 7.83 0.87 -11.29
N LEU A 73 6.53 0.84 -11.00
CA LEU A 73 5.60 1.90 -11.40
C LEU A 73 6.00 3.25 -10.81
N PHE A 74 6.26 3.29 -9.50
CA PHE A 74 6.64 4.50 -8.79
C PHE A 74 7.95 5.09 -9.34
N LEU A 75 8.99 4.26 -9.51
CA LEU A 75 10.27 4.70 -10.05
C LEU A 75 10.14 5.25 -11.47
N SER A 76 9.40 4.56 -12.35
CA SER A 76 9.15 5.01 -13.72
C SER A 76 8.40 6.35 -13.77
N MET A 77 7.36 6.52 -12.93
CA MET A 77 6.62 7.78 -12.85
C MET A 77 7.48 8.92 -12.27
N LEU A 78 8.36 8.61 -11.31
CA LEU A 78 9.29 9.60 -10.73
C LEU A 78 10.30 10.10 -11.76
N GLU A 79 10.86 9.20 -12.56
CA GLU A 79 11.74 9.57 -13.68
C GLU A 79 11.00 10.43 -14.70
N SER A 80 9.77 10.03 -15.08
CA SER A 80 8.91 10.82 -15.97
C SER A 80 8.69 12.24 -15.44
N ARG A 81 8.33 12.38 -14.15
CA ARG A 81 8.05 13.68 -13.56
C ARG A 81 9.28 14.57 -13.49
N ARG A 82 10.46 14.00 -13.21
CA ARG A 82 11.72 14.75 -13.22
C ARG A 82 12.05 15.25 -14.62
N ALA A 83 11.88 14.41 -15.64
CA ALA A 83 12.09 14.79 -17.03
C ALA A 83 11.15 15.93 -17.48
N GLU A 84 9.88 15.91 -17.05
CA GLU A 84 8.95 17.02 -17.31
C GLU A 84 9.43 18.34 -16.71
N LEU A 85 9.90 18.33 -15.46
CA LEU A 85 10.42 19.52 -14.77
C LEU A 85 11.69 20.06 -15.46
N GLU A 86 12.60 19.19 -15.88
CA GLU A 86 13.79 19.60 -16.65
C GLU A 86 13.44 20.26 -18.00
N LEU A 87 12.36 19.81 -18.66
CA LEU A 87 11.87 20.45 -19.89
C LEU A 87 11.27 21.84 -19.61
N GLN A 88 10.53 22.00 -18.50
CA GLN A 88 9.99 23.29 -18.07
C GLN A 88 11.10 24.29 -17.73
N GLU A 89 12.18 23.81 -17.11
CA GLU A 89 13.38 24.61 -16.83
C GLU A 89 13.99 25.21 -18.11
N LYS A 90 14.17 24.36 -19.13
CA LYS A 90 14.72 24.76 -20.44
C LYS A 90 13.85 25.78 -21.16
N HIS A 91 12.55 25.83 -20.88
CA HIS A 91 11.60 26.80 -21.43
C HIS A 91 11.50 28.10 -20.61
N GLY A 92 12.34 28.28 -19.58
CA GLY A 92 12.47 29.55 -18.85
C GLY A 92 11.56 29.70 -17.63
N GLN A 93 11.00 28.62 -17.08
CA GLN A 93 10.10 28.64 -15.90
C GLN A 93 10.87 28.42 -14.58
N THR A 94 12.04 29.06 -14.44
CA THR A 94 13.19 28.55 -13.66
C THR A 94 13.14 28.68 -12.13
N SER A 95 12.36 29.59 -11.53
CA SER A 95 12.61 29.99 -10.12
C SER A 95 12.04 29.06 -9.03
N VAL A 96 11.18 28.09 -9.37
CA VAL A 96 10.50 27.19 -8.41
C VAL A 96 10.98 25.72 -8.51
N LEU A 97 11.84 25.41 -9.49
CA LEU A 97 12.09 24.04 -9.96
C LEU A 97 12.91 23.14 -9.04
N GLU A 98 13.92 23.63 -8.31
CA GLU A 98 14.74 22.70 -7.50
C GLU A 98 14.00 22.16 -6.29
N MET A 99 13.12 22.96 -5.70
CA MET A 99 12.21 22.46 -4.68
C MET A 99 11.21 21.47 -5.29
N GLU A 100 10.64 21.77 -6.46
CA GLU A 100 9.69 20.88 -7.14
C GLU A 100 10.31 19.54 -7.56
N LYS A 101 11.56 19.53 -8.03
CA LYS A 101 12.30 18.29 -8.34
C LYS A 101 12.54 17.45 -7.08
N SER A 102 12.83 18.10 -5.95
CA SER A 102 12.98 17.42 -4.65
C SER A 102 11.65 16.82 -4.13
N LEU A 103 10.52 17.40 -4.53
CA LEU A 103 9.16 17.00 -4.14
C LEU A 103 8.43 16.18 -5.21
N ALA A 104 9.03 15.88 -6.36
CA ALA A 104 8.40 15.15 -7.46
C ALA A 104 7.78 13.81 -7.02
N TRP A 105 8.38 13.15 -6.02
CA TRP A 105 7.89 11.90 -5.45
C TRP A 105 6.52 12.03 -4.77
N LEU A 106 6.19 13.20 -4.19
CA LEU A 106 4.88 13.46 -3.58
C LEU A 106 3.79 13.49 -4.65
N VAL A 107 4.05 14.16 -5.77
CA VAL A 107 3.11 14.24 -6.89
C VAL A 107 2.84 12.85 -7.47
N VAL A 108 3.89 12.04 -7.64
CA VAL A 108 3.77 10.65 -8.11
C VAL A 108 2.98 9.79 -7.12
N ARG A 109 3.31 9.87 -5.83
CA ARG A 109 2.57 9.17 -4.77
C ARG A 109 1.09 9.52 -4.81
N ASP A 110 0.76 10.81 -4.87
CA ASP A 110 -0.61 11.29 -4.83
C ASP A 110 -1.40 10.86 -6.07
N SER A 111 -0.74 10.85 -7.24
CA SER A 111 -1.34 10.36 -8.49
C SER A 111 -1.68 8.86 -8.41
N ILE A 112 -0.75 8.03 -7.92
CA ILE A 112 -0.97 6.60 -7.72
C ILE A 112 -2.08 6.37 -6.67
N LEU A 113 -2.04 7.13 -5.58
CA LEU A 113 -3.04 7.04 -4.51
C LEU A 113 -4.43 7.39 -5.00
N GLU A 114 -4.56 8.41 -5.86
CA GLU A 114 -5.84 8.82 -6.42
C GLU A 114 -6.44 7.72 -7.31
N VAL A 115 -5.65 7.10 -8.17
CA VAL A 115 -6.10 5.97 -9.00
C VAL A 115 -6.58 4.80 -8.13
N ILE A 116 -5.86 4.47 -7.06
CA ILE A 116 -6.27 3.42 -6.11
C ILE A 116 -7.58 3.80 -5.41
N LYS A 117 -7.69 5.04 -4.93
CA LYS A 117 -8.91 5.53 -4.27
C LYS A 117 -10.12 5.47 -5.20
N LEU A 118 -10.00 6.00 -6.42
CA LEU A 118 -11.08 5.98 -7.42
C LEU A 118 -11.50 4.55 -7.75
N SER A 119 -10.54 3.64 -7.91
CA SER A 119 -10.81 2.22 -8.18
C SER A 119 -11.45 1.50 -6.99
N SER A 120 -11.25 2.00 -5.77
CA SER A 120 -11.81 1.40 -4.54
C SER A 120 -13.27 1.82 -4.26
N MET A 121 -13.77 2.88 -4.90
CA MET A 121 -15.10 3.42 -4.65
C MET A 121 -16.24 2.61 -5.30
N GLY A 122 -15.92 1.67 -6.21
CA GLY A 122 -16.90 0.86 -6.94
C GLY A 122 -17.73 1.68 -7.95
N SER A 123 -18.18 1.06 -9.04
CA SER A 123 -19.21 1.67 -9.90
C SER A 123 -20.53 1.71 -9.14
N PRO A 124 -21.32 2.81 -9.25
CA PRO A 124 -22.67 2.83 -8.71
C PRO A 124 -23.49 1.73 -9.40
N ALA A 125 -24.06 0.84 -8.59
CA ALA A 125 -25.01 -0.19 -9.02
C ALA A 125 -26.38 0.42 -9.33
#